data_AF-C7Q390-F1
#
_entry.id   AF-C7Q390-F1
#
_cell.length_a   1.000
_cell.length_b   1.000
_cell.length_c   1.000
_cell.angle_alpha   90.00
_cell.angle_beta   90.00
_cell.angle_gamma   90.00
#
_symmetry.space_group_name_H-M   'P 1'
#
loop_
_entity.id
_entity.type
_entity.pdbx_description
1 polymer ?
#
loop_
_entity_poly.entity_id
_entity_poly.type
_entity_poly.pdbx_seq_one_letter_code
_entity_poly.pdbx_strand_id
1 'polypeptide(L)'
;MNVLRHSWAGLAKWVTTAVAILGTAILSGCSSTQHAASSAPTSSPDVSTPAATSASGTCLSGTFAVVVPTTDNPVRSACLHMDTTVEIELLALRGVTWSAPATSDPSVATVTDQVAPIGTRHDLIRLLRSGTVTFTSVSTGTPPKQWTLTLTVVP
;
A
#
# COMPACT_ATOMS: atom_id res chain seq x y z
N MET A 1 -35.99 7.48 -41.35
CA MET A 1 -36.79 6.42 -40.69
C MET A 1 -35.99 5.12 -40.72
N ASN A 2 -35.98 4.39 -39.59
CA ASN A 2 -35.45 3.04 -39.31
C ASN A 2 -33.91 2.96 -39.11
N VAL A 3 -33.34 2.88 -37.90
CA VAL A 3 -33.40 1.93 -36.74
C VAL A 3 -32.43 0.74 -36.86
N LEU A 4 -31.41 0.79 -35.99
CA LEU A 4 -30.58 -0.25 -35.32
C LEU A 4 -30.48 -1.69 -35.89
N ARG A 5 -29.25 -2.24 -35.86
CA ARG A 5 -28.83 -3.26 -34.85
C ARG A 5 -27.35 -3.64 -34.96
N HIS A 6 -26.69 -3.64 -33.81
CA HIS A 6 -25.38 -4.25 -33.55
C HIS A 6 -25.46 -5.79 -33.60
N SER A 7 -24.40 -6.44 -34.08
CA SER A 7 -24.04 -7.79 -33.67
C SER A 7 -22.52 -7.93 -33.73
N TRP A 8 -21.87 -7.96 -32.57
CA TRP A 8 -20.47 -8.30 -32.39
C TRP A 8 -20.40 -9.80 -32.05
N ALA A 9 -19.73 -10.58 -32.89
CA ALA A 9 -19.38 -11.96 -32.60
C ALA A 9 -17.91 -12.01 -32.15
N GLY A 10 -17.69 -12.39 -30.89
CA GLY A 10 -16.35 -12.55 -30.30
C GLY A 10 -16.41 -13.44 -29.07
N LEU A 11 -16.58 -14.74 -29.27
CA LEU A 11 -16.47 -15.75 -28.21
C LEU A 11 -15.00 -16.16 -28.06
N ALA A 12 -14.33 -15.62 -27.04
CA ALA A 12 -13.00 -16.08 -26.64
C ALA A 12 -13.11 -17.33 -25.76
N LYS A 13 -12.45 -18.40 -26.21
CA LYS A 13 -12.40 -19.73 -25.58
C LYS A 13 -11.51 -19.70 -24.32
N TRP A 14 -12.03 -20.21 -23.22
CA TRP A 14 -11.26 -20.50 -22.01
C TRP A 14 -10.64 -21.90 -22.14
N VAL A 15 -9.31 -22.00 -22.04
CA VAL A 15 -8.57 -23.26 -21.92
C VAL A 15 -8.16 -23.40 -20.45
N THR A 16 -8.68 -24.41 -19.78
CA THR A 16 -8.33 -24.76 -18.40
C THR A 16 -7.35 -25.92 -18.44
N THR A 17 -6.10 -25.70 -18.02
CA THR A 17 -5.09 -26.75 -17.90
C THR A 17 -4.98 -27.19 -16.44
N ALA A 18 -5.22 -28.47 -16.20
CA ALA A 18 -5.08 -29.13 -14.91
C ALA A 18 -3.60 -29.39 -14.56
N VAL A 19 -3.26 -29.33 -13.26
CA VAL A 19 -2.00 -29.87 -12.73
C VAL A 19 -2.33 -30.79 -11.56
N ALA A 20 -1.92 -32.05 -11.69
CA ALA A 20 -1.96 -33.07 -10.65
C ALA A 20 -0.54 -33.29 -10.11
N ILE A 21 -0.37 -33.35 -8.79
CA ILE A 21 0.86 -33.87 -8.16
C ILE A 21 0.45 -34.78 -6.98
N LEU A 22 0.89 -36.03 -7.07
CA LEU A 22 0.84 -37.07 -6.04
C LEU A 22 2.14 -37.03 -5.21
N GLY A 23 2.07 -37.31 -3.90
CA GLY A 23 3.24 -37.60 -3.06
C GLY A 23 2.87 -38.00 -1.63
N THR A 24 3.22 -39.22 -1.24
CA THR A 24 2.79 -40.02 -0.07
C THR A 24 3.60 -39.82 1.23
N ALA A 25 3.00 -40.28 2.35
CA ALA A 25 3.43 -40.38 3.77
C ALA A 25 4.85 -40.96 4.03
N ILE A 26 5.50 -40.97 5.22
CA ILE A 26 5.17 -41.45 6.61
C ILE A 26 6.34 -40.94 7.52
N LEU A 27 6.29 -40.70 8.85
CA LEU A 27 6.31 -41.65 9.99
C LEU A 27 6.51 -40.88 11.32
N SER A 28 5.81 -41.32 12.37
CA SER A 28 5.90 -40.85 13.76
C SER A 28 7.22 -41.22 14.45
N GLY A 29 7.72 -40.33 15.31
CA GLY A 29 8.70 -40.63 16.34
C GLY A 29 8.44 -39.80 17.60
N CYS A 30 7.88 -40.44 18.64
CA CYS A 30 7.76 -39.95 20.01
C CYS A 30 8.96 -40.40 20.85
N SER A 31 9.47 -39.52 21.72
CA SER A 31 9.86 -39.76 23.14
C SER A 31 10.91 -38.71 23.55
N SER A 32 10.99 -38.14 24.75
CA SER A 32 10.12 -37.92 25.91
C SER A 32 10.91 -36.99 26.85
N THR A 33 10.20 -36.30 27.75
CA THR A 33 10.63 -35.98 29.13
C THR A 33 11.20 -34.58 29.43
N GLN A 34 10.27 -33.72 29.87
CA GLN A 34 10.25 -32.90 31.10
C GLN A 34 10.92 -31.50 31.18
N HIS A 35 10.01 -30.56 31.54
CA HIS A 35 10.13 -29.47 32.51
C HIS A 35 10.98 -28.24 32.17
N ALA A 36 10.31 -27.13 31.84
CA ALA A 36 10.13 -25.98 32.74
C ALA A 36 9.32 -24.87 32.05
N ALA A 37 8.47 -24.19 32.80
CA ALA A 37 7.63 -23.09 32.36
C ALA A 37 8.45 -21.86 31.89
N SER A 38 8.02 -21.21 30.82
CA SER A 38 7.98 -19.74 30.75
C SER A 38 7.23 -19.26 29.52
N SER A 39 6.31 -18.34 29.77
CA SER A 39 5.44 -17.63 28.84
C SER A 39 6.21 -17.07 27.64
N ALA A 40 5.78 -17.39 26.41
CA ALA A 40 6.20 -16.68 25.20
C ALA A 40 5.00 -15.87 24.67
N PRO A 41 5.16 -14.56 24.40
CA PRO A 41 4.05 -13.67 24.12
C PRO A 41 3.45 -13.93 22.73
N THR A 42 2.13 -13.87 22.66
CA THR A 42 1.36 -13.62 21.44
C THR A 42 1.75 -12.24 20.92
N SER A 43 2.74 -12.17 20.02
CA SER A 43 3.03 -10.94 19.30
C SER A 43 1.95 -10.75 18.23
N SER A 44 0.87 -10.09 18.61
CA SER A 44 0.09 -9.28 17.67
C SER A 44 1.07 -8.37 16.92
N PRO A 45 0.97 -8.21 15.58
CA PRO A 45 1.60 -7.06 14.96
C PRO A 45 0.80 -5.85 15.46
N ASP A 46 1.29 -5.23 16.52
CA ASP A 46 0.87 -3.92 16.93
C ASP A 46 1.26 -2.98 15.79
N VAL A 47 0.30 -2.70 14.91
CA VAL A 47 0.38 -1.60 13.95
C VAL A 47 0.36 -0.33 14.80
N SER A 48 1.53 -0.01 15.36
CA SER A 48 1.83 1.30 15.87
C SER A 48 1.92 2.20 14.64
N THR A 49 0.79 2.77 14.24
CA THR A 49 0.75 3.88 13.28
C THR A 49 1.44 5.06 13.97
N PRO A 50 2.65 5.46 13.57
CA PRO A 50 3.22 6.66 14.11
C PRO A 50 2.36 7.83 13.61
N ALA A 51 1.78 8.59 14.53
CA ALA A 51 1.20 9.89 14.22
C ALA A 51 2.33 10.77 13.67
N ALA A 52 2.45 10.84 12.34
CA ALA A 52 3.54 11.54 11.69
C ALA A 52 3.38 13.06 11.85
N THR A 53 3.91 13.53 12.97
CA THR A 53 4.32 14.92 13.15
C THR A 53 5.82 14.89 13.42
N SER A 54 6.62 15.32 12.46
CA SER A 54 7.97 15.80 12.77
C SER A 54 8.29 17.01 11.88
N ALA A 55 7.73 18.14 12.30
CA ALA A 55 8.21 19.47 11.94
C ALA A 55 9.47 19.87 12.75
N SER A 56 10.23 18.90 13.28
CA SER A 56 11.39 19.15 14.14
C SER A 56 12.37 17.96 14.16
N GLY A 57 13.49 18.10 13.45
CA GLY A 57 14.80 17.59 13.86
C GLY A 57 15.29 16.24 13.32
N THR A 58 14.45 15.20 13.24
CA THR A 58 14.93 13.84 12.96
C THR A 58 14.14 13.12 11.88
N CYS A 59 14.87 12.50 10.95
CA CYS A 59 14.31 11.69 9.87
C CYS A 59 13.86 10.32 10.42
N LEU A 60 12.75 9.83 9.90
CA LEU A 60 12.11 8.59 10.33
C LEU A 60 12.71 7.40 9.58
N SER A 61 12.68 6.23 10.21
CA SER A 61 13.07 4.94 9.63
C SER A 61 11.99 3.89 9.90
N GLY A 62 11.98 2.78 9.16
CA GLY A 62 11.02 1.70 9.32
C GLY A 62 9.82 1.86 8.38
N THR A 63 8.60 1.86 8.92
CA THR A 63 7.37 2.05 8.12
C THR A 63 6.74 3.40 8.40
N PHE A 64 6.46 4.15 7.34
CA PHE A 64 5.80 5.44 7.37
C PHE A 64 4.47 5.35 6.62
N ALA A 65 3.36 5.41 7.35
CA ALA A 65 2.01 5.29 6.79
C ALA A 65 1.29 6.64 6.73
N VAL A 66 0.63 6.91 5.61
CA VAL A 66 -0.21 8.10 5.40
C VAL A 66 -1.60 7.68 4.98
N VAL A 67 -2.59 7.95 5.82
CA VAL A 67 -4.01 7.67 5.53
C VAL A 67 -4.72 8.98 5.19
N VAL A 68 -5.54 9.02 4.14
CA VAL A 68 -6.27 10.21 3.69
C VAL A 68 -7.70 9.84 3.32
N PRO A 69 -8.72 10.60 3.76
CA PRO A 69 -8.63 11.73 4.68
C PRO A 69 -8.48 11.27 6.14
N THR A 70 -7.71 12.01 6.95
CA THR A 70 -7.72 11.89 8.42
C THR A 70 -8.76 12.83 9.03
N THR A 71 -9.18 12.58 10.28
CA THR A 71 -10.17 13.42 10.98
C THR A 71 -9.66 14.82 11.31
N ASP A 72 -8.35 15.07 11.36
CA ASP A 72 -7.83 16.31 11.97
C ASP A 72 -6.72 17.04 11.20
N ASN A 73 -5.77 16.34 10.57
CA ASN A 73 -4.74 16.97 9.72
C ASN A 73 -3.95 15.87 8.99
N PRO A 74 -4.07 15.70 7.66
CA PRO A 74 -3.29 14.69 6.97
C PRO A 74 -1.82 15.11 6.94
N VAL A 75 -0.92 14.14 7.07
CA VAL A 75 0.52 14.36 6.95
C VAL A 75 0.82 14.92 5.55
N ARG A 76 1.51 16.06 5.50
CA ARG A 76 1.87 16.75 4.25
C ARG A 76 3.36 16.74 3.96
N SER A 77 4.18 16.51 4.98
CA SER A 77 5.62 16.47 4.83
C SER A 77 6.28 15.55 5.86
N ALA A 78 7.33 14.84 5.46
CA ALA A 78 8.16 14.04 6.37
C ALA A 78 9.61 13.95 5.88
N CYS A 79 10.56 13.81 6.82
CA CYS A 79 11.91 13.39 6.51
C CYS A 79 12.07 11.90 6.77
N LEU A 80 12.62 11.12 5.84
CA LEU A 80 12.74 9.67 5.90
C LEU A 80 14.15 9.20 5.49
N HIS A 81 14.62 8.09 6.04
CA HIS A 81 15.81 7.39 5.54
C HIS A 81 15.48 6.56 4.29
N MET A 82 16.46 6.31 3.42
CA MET A 82 16.28 5.57 2.15
C MET A 82 15.69 4.16 2.31
N ASP A 83 15.91 3.49 3.44
CA ASP A 83 15.38 2.13 3.69
C ASP A 83 13.97 2.14 4.30
N THR A 84 13.33 3.31 4.38
CA THR A 84 11.97 3.43 4.91
C THR A 84 10.94 2.92 3.92
N THR A 85 10.04 2.06 4.37
CA THR A 85 8.85 1.66 3.62
C THR A 85 7.78 2.71 3.79
N VAL A 86 7.27 3.25 2.69
CA VAL A 86 6.22 4.27 2.71
C VAL A 86 4.92 3.69 2.19
N GLU A 87 3.89 3.74 3.02
CA GLU A 87 2.54 3.26 2.74
C GLU A 87 1.60 4.46 2.64
N ILE A 88 0.83 4.51 1.55
CA ILE A 88 -0.22 5.52 1.38
C ILE A 88 -1.55 4.81 1.24
N GLU A 89 -2.51 5.18 2.08
CA GLU A 89 -3.89 4.76 1.98
C GLU A 89 -4.80 5.96 1.68
N LEU A 90 -5.31 6.05 0.46
CA LEU A 90 -6.29 7.05 0.04
C LEU A 90 -7.69 6.43 0.06
N LEU A 91 -8.43 6.64 1.13
CA LEU A 91 -9.77 6.10 1.38
C LEU A 91 -10.80 6.68 0.40
N ALA A 92 -11.60 5.80 -0.20
CA ALA A 92 -12.84 6.22 -0.85
C ALA A 92 -13.93 6.44 0.18
N LEU A 93 -14.45 7.65 0.22
CA LEU A 93 -15.60 7.99 1.07
C LEU A 93 -16.70 8.57 0.21
N ARG A 94 -17.94 8.10 0.43
CA ARG A 94 -19.16 8.62 -0.21
C ARG A 94 -19.08 8.66 -1.75
N GLY A 95 -18.51 7.64 -2.37
CA GLY A 95 -18.37 7.55 -3.82
C GLY A 95 -17.27 8.41 -4.44
N VAL A 96 -16.48 9.10 -3.61
CA VAL A 96 -15.24 9.78 -4.05
C VAL A 96 -14.13 8.76 -4.14
N THR A 97 -13.43 8.75 -5.27
CA THR A 97 -12.24 7.93 -5.53
C THR A 97 -11.02 8.82 -5.73
N TRP A 98 -9.83 8.26 -5.58
CA TRP A 98 -8.56 8.97 -5.78
C TRP A 98 -7.82 8.47 -7.01
N SER A 99 -7.05 9.34 -7.65
CA SER A 99 -6.10 8.95 -8.70
C SER A 99 -4.86 8.26 -8.11
N ALA A 100 -4.11 7.56 -8.96
CA ALA A 100 -2.75 7.15 -8.61
C ALA A 100 -1.90 8.36 -8.17
N PRO A 101 -1.11 8.26 -7.08
CA PRO A 101 -0.10 9.23 -6.73
C PRO A 101 0.90 9.41 -7.86
N ALA A 102 1.04 10.63 -8.35
CA ALA A 102 2.08 11.01 -9.28
C ALA A 102 3.31 11.50 -8.50
N THR A 103 4.48 10.93 -8.79
CA THR A 103 5.78 11.38 -8.25
C THR A 103 6.33 12.54 -9.08
N SER A 104 6.90 13.55 -8.42
CA SER A 104 7.61 14.64 -9.09
C SER A 104 8.99 14.23 -9.61
N ASP A 105 9.59 13.19 -9.02
CA ASP A 105 10.92 12.70 -9.42
C ASP A 105 11.02 11.16 -9.20
N PRO A 106 10.87 10.36 -10.27
CA PRO A 106 10.98 8.91 -10.19
C PRO A 106 12.41 8.42 -9.91
N SER A 107 13.43 9.28 -9.99
CA SER A 107 14.81 8.93 -9.65
C SER A 107 15.03 8.90 -8.13
N VAL A 108 14.22 9.65 -7.37
CA VAL A 108 14.25 9.74 -5.90
C VAL A 108 13.32 8.70 -5.28
N ALA A 109 12.10 8.56 -5.81
CA ALA A 109 11.13 7.59 -5.30
C ALA A 109 10.11 7.18 -6.36
N THR A 110 9.71 5.91 -6.31
CA THR A 110 8.74 5.32 -7.24
C THR A 110 7.60 4.66 -6.49
N VAL A 111 6.38 4.77 -7.04
CA VAL A 111 5.23 3.97 -6.58
C VAL A 111 5.39 2.56 -7.13
N THR A 112 5.43 1.55 -6.27
CA THR A 112 5.75 0.16 -6.63
C THR A 112 4.58 -0.81 -6.56
N ASP A 113 3.57 -0.51 -5.74
CA ASP A 113 2.33 -1.28 -5.71
C ASP A 113 1.15 -0.30 -5.73
N GLN A 114 0.10 -0.68 -6.45
CA GLN A 114 -1.10 0.12 -6.65
C GLN A 114 -2.30 -0.79 -6.51
N VAL A 115 -2.78 -0.95 -5.29
CA VAL A 115 -3.98 -1.74 -5.02
C VAL A 115 -5.15 -0.78 -4.88
N ALA A 116 -6.11 -0.86 -5.79
CA ALA A 116 -7.34 -0.07 -5.72
C ALA A 116 -8.57 -0.95 -5.47
N PRO A 117 -8.75 -1.52 -4.25
CA PRO A 117 -9.99 -2.24 -3.95
C PRO A 117 -11.14 -1.23 -3.89
N ILE A 118 -11.94 -1.21 -4.96
CA ILE A 118 -13.18 -0.43 -5.15
C ILE A 118 -13.16 0.92 -4.41
N GLY A 119 -12.46 1.87 -5.01
CA GLY A 119 -12.45 3.27 -4.59
C GLY A 119 -11.32 3.64 -3.63
N THR A 120 -11.03 2.83 -2.61
CA THR A 120 -9.87 3.05 -1.74
C THR A 120 -8.62 2.65 -2.51
N ARG A 121 -7.53 3.41 -2.35
CA ARG A 121 -6.22 3.07 -2.90
C ARG A 121 -5.22 2.84 -1.80
N HIS A 122 -4.46 1.77 -1.91
CA HIS A 122 -3.30 1.47 -1.11
C HIS A 122 -2.10 1.42 -2.05
N ASP A 123 -1.16 2.34 -1.85
CA ASP A 123 0.08 2.41 -2.63
C ASP A 123 1.30 2.23 -1.74
N LEU A 124 2.28 1.49 -2.26
CA LEU A 124 3.62 1.41 -1.68
C LEU A 124 4.56 2.31 -2.45
N ILE A 125 5.35 3.12 -1.74
CA ILE A 125 6.44 3.90 -2.30
C ILE A 125 7.77 3.27 -1.90
N ARG A 126 8.63 3.08 -2.90
CA ARG A 126 10.03 2.71 -2.71
C ARG A 126 10.91 3.95 -2.89
N LEU A 127 11.70 4.26 -1.87
CA LEU A 127 12.70 5.30 -1.91
C LEU A 127 13.97 4.73 -2.59
N LEU A 128 14.53 5.49 -3.53
CA LEU A 128 15.62 5.03 -4.41
C LEU A 128 16.90 5.82 -4.20
N ARG A 129 16.79 7.11 -3.88
CA ARG A 129 17.91 8.04 -3.66
C ARG A 129 17.53 9.09 -2.63
N SER A 130 18.54 9.72 -2.04
CA SER A 130 18.36 10.93 -1.26
C SER A 130 17.91 12.09 -2.16
N GLY A 131 17.10 12.99 -1.61
CA GLY A 131 16.50 14.09 -2.36
C GLY A 131 15.15 14.49 -1.78
N THR A 132 14.50 15.47 -2.40
CA THR A 132 13.13 15.85 -2.05
C THR A 132 12.21 15.48 -3.19
N VAL A 133 11.12 14.78 -2.87
CA VAL A 133 10.12 14.33 -3.84
C VAL A 133 8.73 14.67 -3.35
N THR A 134 7.83 15.00 -4.26
CA THR A 134 6.43 15.28 -3.94
C THR A 134 5.52 14.29 -4.66
N PHE A 135 4.54 13.78 -3.92
CA PHE A 135 3.47 12.94 -4.43
C PHE A 135 2.17 13.74 -4.45
N THR A 136 1.44 13.67 -5.57
CA THR A 136 0.12 14.31 -5.69
C THR A 136 -0.93 13.31 -6.14
N SER A 137 -2.13 13.42 -5.57
CA SER A 137 -3.31 12.66 -6.01
C SER A 137 -4.54 13.57 -6.03
N VAL A 138 -5.46 13.32 -6.96
CA VAL A 138 -6.68 14.10 -7.15
C VAL A 138 -7.90 13.20 -6.96
N SER A 139 -8.89 13.71 -6.24
CA SER A 139 -10.14 13.01 -5.99
C SER A 139 -11.19 13.31 -7.05
N THR A 140 -12.10 12.38 -7.32
CA THR A 140 -13.25 12.54 -8.24
C THR A 140 -14.45 13.27 -7.64
N GLY A 141 -14.39 13.69 -6.36
CA GLY A 141 -15.47 14.40 -5.68
C GLY A 141 -15.80 15.76 -6.31
N THR A 142 -16.94 16.34 -5.94
CA THR A 142 -17.32 17.70 -6.36
C THR A 142 -17.47 18.61 -5.13
N PRO A 143 -16.66 19.67 -4.99
CA PRO A 143 -15.49 19.98 -5.83
C PRO A 143 -14.37 18.95 -5.67
N PRO A 144 -13.51 18.77 -6.69
CA PRO A 144 -12.37 17.86 -6.59
C PRO A 144 -11.39 18.37 -5.54
N LYS A 145 -10.86 17.45 -4.73
CA LYS A 145 -9.82 17.71 -3.75
C LYS A 145 -8.48 17.21 -4.26
N GLN A 146 -7.43 17.95 -3.96
CA GLN A 146 -6.05 17.55 -4.22
C GLN A 146 -5.36 17.22 -2.89
N TRP A 147 -4.67 16.09 -2.88
CA TRP A 147 -3.76 15.70 -1.81
C TRP A 147 -2.32 15.83 -2.29
N THR A 148 -1.42 16.18 -1.37
CA THR A 148 0.00 16.36 -1.64
C THR A 148 0.82 15.94 -0.42
N LEU A 149 1.89 15.18 -0.66
CA LEU A 149 2.86 14.73 0.32
C LEU A 149 4.27 15.02 -0.17
N THR A 150 5.06 15.76 0.60
CA THR A 150 6.46 16.05 0.32
C THR A 150 7.37 15.22 1.22
N LEU A 151 8.23 14.40 0.62
CA LEU A 151 9.19 13.58 1.36
C LEU A 151 10.60 14.13 1.13
N THR A 152 11.33 14.34 2.22
CA THR A 152 12.78 14.57 2.19
C THR A 152 13.45 13.27 2.54
N VAL A 153 14.14 12.67 1.58
CA VAL A 153 14.86 11.42 1.73
C VAL A 153 16.33 11.71 2.02
N VAL A 154 16.83 11.14 3.11
CA VAL A 154 18.23 11.20 3.51
C VAL A 154 18.86 9.80 3.45
N PRO A 155 20.20 9.69 3.30
CA PRO A 155 20.89 8.42 3.40
C PRO A 155 20.55 7.66 4.69
#